data_AF-A0A7V5LYL3-F1
#
_entry.id   AF-A0A7V5LYL3-F1
#
_cell.length_a   1.000
_cell.length_b   1.000
_cell.length_c   1.000
_cell.angle_alpha   90.00
_cell.angle_beta   90.00
_cell.angle_gamma   90.00
#
_symmetry.space_group_name_H-M   'P 1'
#
loop_
_entity.id
_entity.type
_entity.pdbx_description
1 polymer ?
#
loop_
_entity_poly.entity_id
_entity_poly.type
_entity_poly.pdbx_seq_one_letter_code
_entity_poly.pdbx_strand_id
1 'polypeptide(L)'
;MSCVYIKTYGCQMNEYDSEVIAGILQEEGYELTSELKKADIVLVNTCYVREKVKQKVFSFLGELKKIKKEKPSLILGVGGCLSQKDPEEIKKRAPFVDIIWGTSNFHRLPEFLKIVKKEKKSVVNVEEEDLPHLLPVKRKKKFSAFVPVMRGCNNFCSYCNVPYVRGREKSRPPDVILKEIKDAVSEGCREVVLLGQNVNSYGKDLEEKIDFADLLSEVNRVEGLCRIRFTTSHPKDLSEKLILQMAYLDKVCEHLHLPLQAGSNKILKLMRRCYTREDYLKLVEKVRLFIPDIALTTDIIVGFPGETEKDFEDTLWMLEKVRFDGAFTFAYSPIPGTRAAGFENQVPLEVKKKRLRRLIQFQQKITEEKNRAFIGKEVEVLVEGPSKKDPDILEGRTRHNKIIVFKGEKHLIGELVRVKVEEAGCWALKGRLVEKKEKIFL
;
A
#
# COMPACT_ATOMS: atom_id res chain seq x y z
N MET A 1 -11.54 16.44 -27.05
CA MET A 1 -10.29 16.34 -26.26
C MET A 1 -9.77 14.91 -26.30
N SER A 2 -8.46 14.71 -26.15
CA SER A 2 -7.92 13.34 -26.12
C SER A 2 -8.18 12.68 -24.77
N CYS A 3 -8.73 11.47 -24.79
CA CYS A 3 -9.06 10.71 -23.59
C CYS A 3 -7.88 9.84 -23.12
N VAL A 4 -7.63 9.80 -21.81
CA VAL A 4 -6.59 8.97 -21.17
C VAL A 4 -7.24 7.94 -20.27
N TYR A 5 -6.85 6.68 -20.45
CA TYR A 5 -7.20 5.58 -19.55
C TYR A 5 -5.96 5.11 -18.79
N ILE A 6 -6.03 5.10 -17.46
CA ILE A 6 -4.92 4.67 -16.60
C ILE A 6 -5.28 3.34 -15.93
N LYS A 7 -4.48 2.30 -16.20
CA LYS A 7 -4.57 1.02 -15.51
C LYS A 7 -3.46 0.89 -14.49
N THR A 8 -3.83 0.82 -13.22
CA THR A 8 -2.88 0.61 -12.12
C THR A 8 -2.84 -0.86 -11.72
N TYR A 9 -1.63 -1.41 -11.60
CA TYR A 9 -1.35 -2.69 -10.98
C TYR A 9 -0.31 -2.48 -9.89
N GLY A 10 -0.64 -2.78 -8.63
CA GLY A 10 0.36 -2.70 -7.58
C GLY A 10 -0.16 -2.43 -6.19
N CYS A 11 0.60 -1.60 -5.47
CA CYS A 11 0.32 -1.17 -4.11
C CYS A 11 -0.20 0.27 -4.06
N GLN A 12 -0.43 0.77 -2.86
CA GLN A 12 -0.87 2.13 -2.56
C GLN A 12 0.05 3.20 -3.17
N MET A 13 1.37 2.94 -3.24
CA MET A 13 2.30 3.86 -3.90
C MET A 13 2.05 3.93 -5.43
N ASN A 14 1.70 2.82 -6.08
CA ASN A 14 1.33 2.84 -7.49
C ASN A 14 -0.03 3.54 -7.72
N GLU A 15 -0.98 3.41 -6.79
CA GLU A 15 -2.24 4.16 -6.84
C GLU A 15 -1.97 5.66 -6.74
N TYR A 16 -1.14 6.11 -5.78
CA TYR A 16 -0.71 7.50 -5.69
C TYR A 16 0.01 7.98 -6.96
N ASP A 17 1.01 7.23 -7.45
CA ASP A 17 1.72 7.61 -8.69
C ASP A 17 0.72 7.76 -9.86
N SER A 18 -0.34 6.94 -9.92
CA SER A 18 -1.41 7.08 -10.92
C SER A 18 -2.31 8.29 -10.72
N GLU A 19 -2.56 8.72 -9.48
CA GLU A 19 -3.27 9.98 -9.18
C GLU A 19 -2.43 11.20 -9.59
N VAL A 20 -1.11 11.14 -9.42
CA VAL A 20 -0.19 12.18 -9.90
C VAL A 20 -0.17 12.23 -11.43
N ILE A 21 -0.03 11.07 -12.09
CA ILE A 21 -0.11 10.98 -13.56
C ILE A 21 -1.42 11.58 -14.07
N ALA A 22 -2.53 11.26 -13.41
CA ALA A 22 -3.84 11.80 -13.74
C ALA A 22 -3.90 13.33 -13.58
N GLY A 23 -3.34 13.88 -12.50
CA GLY A 23 -3.24 15.32 -12.28
C GLY A 23 -2.44 16.04 -13.36
N ILE A 24 -1.23 15.55 -13.65
CA ILE A 24 -0.32 16.12 -14.66
C ILE A 24 -1.01 16.17 -16.04
N LEU A 25 -1.65 15.08 -16.44
CA LEU A 25 -2.30 15.02 -17.76
C LEU A 25 -3.56 15.88 -17.82
N GLN A 26 -4.27 16.05 -16.72
CA GLN A 26 -5.43 16.95 -16.68
C GLN A 26 -5.00 18.42 -16.89
N GLU A 27 -3.87 18.84 -16.29
CA GLU A 27 -3.30 20.18 -16.52
C GLU A 27 -2.84 20.40 -17.97
N GLU A 28 -2.35 19.36 -18.64
CA GLU A 28 -2.04 19.39 -20.08
C GLU A 28 -3.28 19.29 -20.99
N GLY A 29 -4.50 19.33 -20.42
CA GLY A 29 -5.75 19.38 -21.16
C GLY A 29 -6.31 18.02 -21.61
N TYR A 30 -5.81 16.91 -21.05
CA TYR A 30 -6.36 15.57 -21.31
C TYR A 30 -7.56 15.26 -20.40
N GLU A 31 -8.52 14.51 -20.92
CA GLU A 31 -9.68 14.05 -20.16
C GLU A 31 -9.47 12.60 -19.69
N LEU A 32 -9.75 12.32 -18.42
CA LEU A 32 -9.67 10.96 -17.89
C LEU A 32 -10.93 10.17 -18.24
N THR A 33 -10.76 8.90 -18.64
CA THR A 33 -11.86 7.99 -18.91
C THR A 33 -11.70 6.66 -18.16
N SER A 34 -12.83 6.09 -17.72
CA SER A 34 -12.90 4.72 -17.20
C SER A 34 -13.17 3.68 -18.29
N GLU A 35 -13.43 4.12 -19.53
CA GLU A 35 -13.77 3.26 -20.66
C GLU A 35 -12.58 3.11 -21.60
N LEU A 36 -12.00 1.90 -21.62
CA LEU A 36 -10.82 1.60 -22.44
C LEU A 36 -11.03 1.91 -23.94
N LYS A 37 -12.24 1.66 -24.47
CA LYS A 37 -12.55 1.88 -25.89
C LYS A 37 -12.55 3.35 -26.31
N LYS A 38 -12.81 4.27 -25.37
CA LYS A 38 -12.84 5.72 -25.63
C LYS A 38 -11.44 6.35 -25.59
N ALA A 39 -10.44 5.64 -25.08
CA ALA A 39 -9.11 6.18 -24.84
C ALA A 39 -8.32 6.42 -26.14
N ASP A 40 -7.61 7.54 -26.20
CA ASP A 40 -6.57 7.86 -27.19
C ASP A 40 -5.17 7.55 -26.65
N ILE A 41 -5.04 7.50 -25.33
CA ILE A 41 -3.83 7.15 -24.60
C ILE A 41 -4.19 6.13 -23.53
N VAL A 42 -3.45 5.01 -23.48
CA VAL A 42 -3.57 4.03 -22.39
C VAL A 42 -2.25 3.93 -21.66
N LEU A 43 -2.27 4.25 -20.38
CA LEU A 43 -1.10 4.18 -19.49
C LEU A 43 -1.27 3.03 -18.50
N VAL A 44 -0.28 2.14 -18.44
CA VAL A 44 -0.25 1.01 -17.51
C VAL A 44 0.83 1.27 -16.45
N ASN A 45 0.43 1.64 -15.24
CA ASN A 45 1.34 1.81 -14.11
C ASN A 45 1.47 0.48 -13.36
N THR A 46 2.69 -0.03 -13.23
CA THR A 46 2.96 -1.42 -12.86
C THR A 46 3.77 -1.55 -11.58
N CYS A 47 3.60 -2.71 -10.94
CA CYS A 47 4.40 -3.18 -9.82
C CYS A 47 5.27 -4.36 -10.25
N TYR A 48 6.36 -4.60 -9.52
CA TYR A 48 7.31 -5.67 -9.81
C TYR A 48 7.60 -6.56 -8.60
N VAL A 49 6.64 -6.68 -7.67
CA VAL A 49 6.87 -7.47 -6.45
C VAL A 49 6.39 -8.93 -6.61
N ARG A 50 5.54 -9.23 -7.60
CA ARG A 50 4.89 -10.54 -7.73
C ARG A 50 4.81 -11.01 -9.18
N GLU A 51 5.22 -12.26 -9.41
CA GLU A 51 5.19 -12.88 -10.75
C GLU A 51 3.78 -12.91 -11.37
N LYS A 52 2.75 -13.19 -10.56
CA LYS A 52 1.35 -13.15 -11.03
C LYS A 52 0.91 -11.76 -11.51
N VAL A 53 1.45 -10.68 -10.92
CA VAL A 53 1.12 -9.31 -11.34
C VAL A 53 1.78 -9.03 -12.69
N LYS A 54 3.04 -9.42 -12.87
CA LYS A 54 3.75 -9.36 -14.15
C LYS A 54 2.99 -10.09 -15.26
N GLN A 55 2.51 -11.31 -15.01
CA GLN A 55 1.69 -12.06 -15.98
C GLN A 55 0.40 -11.32 -16.37
N LYS A 56 -0.31 -10.71 -15.39
CA LYS A 56 -1.51 -9.91 -15.66
C LYS A 56 -1.20 -8.68 -16.51
N VAL A 57 -0.08 -8.00 -16.28
CA VAL A 57 0.36 -6.87 -17.09
C VAL A 57 0.57 -7.30 -18.53
N PHE A 58 1.36 -8.35 -18.78
CA PHE A 58 1.60 -8.82 -20.16
C PHE A 58 0.34 -9.36 -20.84
N SER A 59 -0.57 -10.00 -20.11
CA SER A 59 -1.88 -10.38 -20.64
C SER A 59 -2.67 -9.16 -21.12
N PHE A 60 -2.73 -8.11 -20.29
CA PHE A 60 -3.42 -6.87 -20.63
C PHE A 60 -2.75 -6.15 -21.82
N LEU A 61 -1.42 -6.13 -21.90
CA LEU A 61 -0.71 -5.61 -23.08
C LEU A 61 -1.05 -6.39 -24.35
N GLY A 62 -1.26 -7.71 -24.26
CA GLY A 62 -1.73 -8.53 -25.37
C GLY A 62 -3.14 -8.13 -25.86
N GLU A 63 -4.04 -7.74 -24.95
CA GLU A 63 -5.35 -7.18 -25.30
C GLU A 63 -5.21 -5.80 -25.97
N LEU A 64 -4.37 -4.93 -25.42
CA LEU A 64 -4.09 -3.60 -25.99
C LEU A 64 -3.47 -3.67 -27.39
N LYS A 65 -2.69 -4.70 -27.70
CA LYS A 65 -2.18 -4.96 -29.05
C LYS A 65 -3.31 -5.07 -30.07
N LYS A 66 -4.42 -5.73 -29.72
CA LYS A 66 -5.57 -5.88 -30.62
C LYS A 66 -6.25 -4.53 -30.84
N ILE A 67 -6.47 -3.77 -29.78
CA ILE A 67 -7.08 -2.43 -29.85
C ILE A 67 -6.20 -1.49 -30.69
N LYS A 68 -4.87 -1.52 -30.52
CA LYS A 68 -3.95 -0.69 -31.30
C LYS A 68 -3.91 -1.06 -32.79
N LYS A 69 -4.19 -2.31 -33.15
CA LYS A 69 -4.37 -2.69 -34.56
C LYS A 69 -5.60 -2.05 -35.19
N GLU A 70 -6.70 -1.96 -34.44
CA GLU A 70 -7.94 -1.31 -34.87
C GLU A 70 -7.84 0.22 -34.83
N LYS A 71 -7.07 0.77 -33.88
CA LYS A 71 -6.81 2.20 -33.70
C LYS A 71 -5.30 2.47 -33.68
N PRO A 72 -4.64 2.60 -34.86
CA PRO A 72 -3.19 2.80 -34.94
C PRO A 72 -2.68 4.10 -34.30
N SER A 73 -3.56 5.09 -34.11
CA SER A 73 -3.27 6.35 -33.42
C SER A 73 -3.23 6.22 -31.88
N LEU A 74 -3.61 5.06 -31.32
CA LEU A 74 -3.58 4.81 -29.89
C LEU A 74 -2.14 4.81 -29.35
N ILE A 75 -1.87 5.69 -28.39
CA ILE A 75 -0.59 5.72 -27.68
C ILE A 75 -0.66 4.79 -26.47
N LEU A 76 0.31 3.89 -26.35
CA LEU A 76 0.44 2.94 -25.25
C LEU A 76 1.68 3.25 -24.43
N GLY A 77 1.50 3.45 -23.14
CA GLY A 77 2.57 3.64 -22.18
C GLY A 77 2.58 2.56 -21.10
N VAL A 78 3.77 2.11 -20.68
CA VAL A 78 3.96 1.20 -19.55
C VAL A 78 5.05 1.71 -18.63
N GLY A 79 4.76 1.91 -17.36
CA GLY A 79 5.76 2.35 -16.39
C GLY A 79 5.61 1.80 -14.99
N GLY A 80 6.38 2.34 -14.07
CA GLY A 80 6.45 1.87 -12.68
C GLY A 80 7.54 0.83 -12.46
N CYS A 81 7.40 -0.01 -11.44
CA CYS A 81 8.50 -0.85 -10.95
C CYS A 81 8.93 -1.93 -11.94
N LEU A 82 8.04 -2.46 -12.79
CA LEU A 82 8.41 -3.47 -13.79
C LEU A 82 9.29 -2.84 -14.87
N SER A 83 8.86 -1.68 -15.39
CA SER A 83 9.62 -0.91 -16.37
C SER A 83 10.97 -0.46 -15.82
N GLN A 84 11.04 -0.03 -14.56
CA GLN A 84 12.32 0.32 -13.91
C GLN A 84 13.29 -0.86 -13.86
N LYS A 85 12.79 -2.08 -13.59
CA LYS A 85 13.65 -3.24 -13.45
C LYS A 85 14.08 -3.85 -14.79
N ASP A 86 13.13 -4.01 -15.70
CA ASP A 86 13.30 -4.82 -16.90
C ASP A 86 12.60 -4.18 -18.11
N PRO A 87 13.10 -3.02 -18.58
CA PRO A 87 12.54 -2.35 -19.76
C PRO A 87 12.75 -3.17 -21.03
N GLU A 88 13.84 -3.95 -21.10
CA GLU A 88 14.17 -4.78 -22.26
C GLU A 88 13.20 -5.95 -22.43
N GLU A 89 12.71 -6.57 -21.35
CA GLU A 89 11.65 -7.56 -21.45
C GLU A 89 10.37 -6.95 -22.03
N ILE A 90 10.01 -5.73 -21.63
CA ILE A 90 8.83 -5.03 -22.18
C ILE A 90 9.05 -4.76 -23.68
N LYS A 91 10.19 -4.23 -24.08
CA LYS A 91 10.54 -4.01 -25.50
C LYS A 91 10.44 -5.29 -26.32
N LYS A 92 10.97 -6.41 -25.79
CA LYS A 92 10.96 -7.71 -26.47
C LYS A 92 9.56 -8.31 -26.59
N ARG A 93 8.76 -8.28 -25.52
CA ARG A 93 7.45 -8.96 -25.46
C ARG A 93 6.30 -8.08 -25.96
N ALA A 94 6.43 -6.76 -25.84
CA ALA A 94 5.44 -5.78 -26.23
C ALA A 94 6.08 -4.62 -27.04
N PRO A 95 6.69 -4.91 -28.22
CA PRO A 95 7.37 -3.91 -29.05
C PRO A 95 6.45 -2.81 -29.61
N PHE A 96 5.13 -2.96 -29.44
CA PHE A 96 4.09 -2.00 -29.84
C PHE A 96 3.79 -0.95 -28.76
N VAL A 97 4.48 -0.97 -27.61
CA VAL A 97 4.41 0.07 -26.59
C VAL A 97 5.23 1.28 -27.03
N ASP A 98 4.65 2.48 -26.95
CA ASP A 98 5.28 3.72 -27.41
C ASP A 98 6.10 4.39 -26.31
N ILE A 99 5.70 4.25 -25.04
CA ILE A 99 6.37 4.92 -23.91
C ILE A 99 6.67 3.90 -22.82
N ILE A 100 7.92 3.81 -22.39
CA ILE A 100 8.35 3.05 -21.22
C ILE A 100 8.99 4.02 -20.23
N TRP A 101 8.44 4.11 -19.01
CA TRP A 101 8.98 5.02 -17.98
C TRP A 101 9.29 4.33 -16.65
N GLY A 102 10.32 4.81 -15.95
CA GLY A 102 10.74 4.32 -14.64
C GLY A 102 9.85 4.79 -13.47
N THR A 103 10.27 4.56 -12.23
CA THR A 103 9.48 4.94 -11.04
C THR A 103 9.63 6.41 -10.64
N SER A 104 10.61 7.12 -11.19
CA SER A 104 10.82 8.56 -10.99
C SER A 104 10.54 9.43 -12.23
N ASN A 105 10.23 8.84 -13.39
CA ASN A 105 10.12 9.60 -14.64
C ASN A 105 8.69 9.97 -15.05
N PHE A 106 7.67 9.59 -14.26
CA PHE A 106 6.27 9.82 -14.65
C PHE A 106 5.90 11.30 -14.76
N HIS A 107 6.65 12.19 -14.10
CA HIS A 107 6.48 13.64 -14.22
C HIS A 107 6.79 14.18 -15.63
N ARG A 108 7.58 13.44 -16.42
CA ARG A 108 7.96 13.77 -17.81
C ARG A 108 7.00 13.19 -18.86
N LEU A 109 5.90 12.53 -18.46
CA LEU A 109 4.93 11.98 -19.40
C LEU A 109 4.41 12.99 -20.46
N PRO A 110 4.18 14.29 -20.13
CA PRO A 110 3.82 15.27 -21.15
C PRO A 110 4.85 15.43 -22.27
N GLU A 111 6.15 15.41 -21.91
CA GLU A 111 7.26 15.45 -22.86
C GLU A 111 7.27 14.19 -23.74
N PHE A 112 7.17 13.01 -23.13
CA PHE A 112 7.18 11.74 -23.85
C PHE A 112 6.00 11.64 -24.83
N LEU A 113 4.82 12.09 -24.43
CA LEU A 113 3.65 12.16 -25.30
C LEU A 113 3.85 13.12 -26.48
N LYS A 114 4.52 14.27 -26.27
CA LYS A 114 4.85 15.22 -27.35
C LYS A 114 5.81 14.58 -28.36
N ILE A 115 6.84 13.86 -27.91
CA ILE A 115 7.79 13.14 -28.77
C ILE A 115 7.07 12.07 -29.60
N VAL A 116 6.28 11.20 -28.97
CA VAL A 116 5.54 10.13 -29.68
C VAL A 116 4.58 10.72 -30.73
N LYS A 117 3.87 11.80 -30.38
CA LYS A 117 2.91 12.44 -31.31
C LYS A 117 3.58 13.12 -32.49
N LYS A 118 4.69 13.84 -32.27
CA LYS A 118 5.36 14.64 -33.32
C LYS A 118 6.35 13.81 -34.13
N GLU A 119 7.19 13.03 -33.47
CA GLU A 119 8.31 12.31 -34.11
C GLU A 119 7.96 10.87 -34.48
N LYS A 120 6.85 10.32 -33.97
CA LYS A 120 6.45 8.91 -34.14
C LYS A 120 7.53 7.91 -33.69
N LYS A 121 8.36 8.31 -32.74
CA LYS A 121 9.40 7.47 -32.11
C LYS A 121 8.93 6.99 -30.75
N SER A 122 9.29 5.75 -30.41
CA SER A 122 9.10 5.24 -29.05
C SER A 122 10.11 5.89 -28.09
N VAL A 123 9.69 6.08 -26.85
CA VAL A 123 10.48 6.69 -25.77
C VAL A 123 10.67 5.66 -24.67
N VAL A 124 11.92 5.47 -24.25
CA VAL A 124 12.25 4.67 -23.06
C VAL A 124 13.12 5.53 -22.15
N ASN A 125 12.61 5.84 -20.96
CA ASN A 125 13.39 6.49 -19.91
C ASN A 125 13.17 5.78 -18.57
N VAL A 126 14.22 5.18 -18.04
CA VAL A 126 14.22 4.49 -16.73
C VAL A 126 15.37 4.96 -15.86
N GLU A 127 15.94 6.13 -16.15
CA GLU A 127 17.02 6.70 -15.36
C GLU A 127 16.48 7.19 -14.01
N GLU A 128 17.26 7.00 -12.94
CA GLU A 128 16.87 7.46 -11.62
C GLU A 128 17.03 8.98 -11.55
N GLU A 129 15.90 9.68 -11.63
CA GLU A 129 15.81 11.14 -11.53
C GLU A 129 15.21 11.57 -10.18
N ASP A 130 15.54 12.81 -9.78
CA ASP A 130 14.89 13.46 -8.66
C ASP A 130 13.47 13.91 -9.02
N LEU A 131 12.49 13.41 -8.28
CA LEU A 131 11.11 13.81 -8.44
C LEU A 131 10.86 15.17 -7.79
N PRO A 132 10.15 16.08 -8.48
CA PRO A 132 9.64 17.29 -7.85
C PRO A 132 8.79 16.98 -6.61
N HIS A 133 8.97 17.77 -5.57
CA HIS A 133 8.27 17.58 -4.29
C HIS A 133 6.77 17.90 -4.37
N LEU A 134 6.40 18.83 -5.26
CA LEU A 134 5.04 19.25 -5.54
C LEU A 134 4.71 18.88 -6.99
N LEU A 135 3.73 18.00 -7.15
CA LEU A 135 3.17 17.61 -8.43
C LEU A 135 1.65 17.65 -8.31
N PRO A 136 0.93 17.96 -9.40
CA PRO A 136 -0.53 17.96 -9.39
C PRO A 136 -1.07 16.54 -9.13
N VAL A 137 -2.06 16.42 -8.25
CA VAL A 137 -2.65 15.14 -7.86
C VAL A 137 -4.15 15.15 -8.13
N LYS A 138 -4.63 14.21 -8.94
CA LYS A 138 -6.06 13.96 -9.12
C LYS A 138 -6.49 12.77 -8.26
N ARG A 139 -6.96 13.05 -7.05
CA ARG A 139 -7.38 12.01 -6.08
C ARG A 139 -8.63 11.27 -6.57
N LYS A 140 -8.64 9.94 -6.44
CA LYS A 140 -9.80 9.10 -6.77
C LYS A 140 -10.87 9.17 -5.69
N LYS A 141 -10.46 9.24 -4.42
CA LYS A 141 -11.34 9.37 -3.25
C LYS A 141 -11.26 10.80 -2.73
N LYS A 142 -12.41 11.40 -2.40
CA LYS A 142 -12.46 12.75 -1.81
C LYS A 142 -12.17 12.74 -0.30
N PHE A 143 -12.60 11.69 0.40
CA PHE A 143 -12.56 11.62 1.86
C PHE A 143 -11.28 10.99 2.43
N SER A 144 -10.44 10.35 1.60
CA SER A 144 -9.22 9.68 2.02
C SER A 144 -8.11 9.88 1.00
N ALA A 145 -6.92 10.26 1.43
CA ALA A 145 -5.79 10.57 0.56
C ALA A 145 -4.55 9.75 0.93
N PHE A 146 -3.87 9.21 -0.09
CA PHE A 146 -2.52 8.69 0.05
C PHE A 146 -1.53 9.84 -0.03
N VAL A 147 -0.63 9.94 0.94
CA VAL A 147 0.40 10.99 0.98
C VAL A 147 1.76 10.34 1.22
N PRO A 148 2.61 10.17 0.19
CA PRO A 148 3.95 9.66 0.40
C PRO A 148 4.75 10.63 1.24
N VAL A 149 5.39 10.16 2.31
CA VAL A 149 6.32 10.97 3.12
C VAL A 149 7.77 10.73 2.70
N MET A 150 8.04 9.57 2.10
CA MET A 150 9.35 9.20 1.60
C MET A 150 9.25 8.15 0.48
N ARG A 151 10.34 7.96 -0.24
CA ARG A 151 10.50 6.91 -1.27
C ARG A 151 11.77 6.10 -1.02
N GLY A 152 11.84 4.90 -1.60
CA GLY A 152 13.02 4.03 -1.56
C GLY A 152 13.24 3.36 -0.20
N CYS A 153 14.23 2.47 -0.13
CA CYS A 153 14.46 1.64 1.08
C CYS A 153 15.93 1.23 1.20
N ASN A 154 16.52 1.37 2.40
CA ASN A 154 17.91 1.04 2.68
C ASN A 154 18.09 -0.31 3.40
N ASN A 155 17.02 -1.11 3.55
CA ASN A 155 17.08 -2.36 4.29
C ASN A 155 17.75 -3.53 3.55
N PHE A 156 17.72 -3.55 2.21
CA PHE A 156 18.31 -4.61 1.37
C PHE A 156 18.01 -6.04 1.88
N CYS A 157 16.76 -6.29 2.28
CA CYS A 157 16.29 -7.63 2.63
C CYS A 157 16.54 -8.57 1.45
N SER A 158 16.99 -9.80 1.72
CA SER A 158 17.57 -10.66 0.67
C SER A 158 16.58 -11.04 -0.44
N TYR A 159 15.28 -10.94 -0.20
CA TYR A 159 14.20 -11.22 -1.15
C TYR A 159 13.54 -9.98 -1.77
N CYS A 160 13.89 -8.78 -1.30
CA CYS A 160 13.21 -7.56 -1.67
C CYS A 160 13.95 -6.88 -2.82
N ASN A 161 13.20 -6.44 -3.83
CA ASN A 161 13.76 -5.71 -4.97
C ASN A 161 13.55 -4.20 -4.89
N VAL A 162 12.80 -3.71 -3.89
CA VAL A 162 12.47 -2.29 -3.72
C VAL A 162 13.68 -1.37 -3.84
N PRO A 163 14.85 -1.63 -3.19
CA PRO A 163 16.00 -0.75 -3.29
C PRO A 163 16.53 -0.57 -4.73
N TYR A 164 16.26 -1.54 -5.62
CA TYR A 164 16.72 -1.49 -7.02
C TYR A 164 15.69 -0.86 -7.97
N VAL A 165 14.42 -0.75 -7.56
CA VAL A 165 13.34 -0.24 -8.42
C VAL A 165 12.72 1.06 -7.92
N ARG A 166 13.04 1.49 -6.70
CA ARG A 166 12.56 2.73 -6.09
C ARG A 166 13.71 3.54 -5.46
N GLY A 167 14.96 3.10 -5.65
CA GLY A 167 16.14 3.80 -5.17
C GLY A 167 16.37 3.69 -3.66
N ARG A 168 17.29 4.54 -3.20
CA ARG A 168 17.64 4.75 -1.79
C ARG A 168 16.54 5.53 -1.06
N GLU A 169 16.56 5.46 0.28
CA GLU A 169 15.61 6.26 1.08
C GLU A 169 15.80 7.75 0.79
N LYS A 170 14.72 8.41 0.40
CA LYS A 170 14.64 9.85 0.22
C LYS A 170 13.37 10.38 0.86
N SER A 171 13.52 11.20 1.91
CA SER A 171 12.42 11.85 2.61
C SER A 171 11.94 13.08 1.86
N ARG A 172 10.64 13.37 1.93
CA ARG A 172 10.10 14.66 1.49
C ARG A 172 10.20 15.68 2.63
N PRO A 173 10.46 16.96 2.33
CA PRO A 173 10.41 18.01 3.33
C PRO A 173 9.06 18.04 4.09
N PRO A 174 9.05 18.26 5.42
CA PRO A 174 7.83 18.25 6.23
C PRO A 174 6.79 19.29 5.78
N ASP A 175 7.24 20.50 5.44
CA ASP A 175 6.42 21.61 4.98
C ASP A 175 5.63 21.26 3.71
N VAL A 176 6.27 20.57 2.77
CA VAL A 176 5.64 20.07 1.54
C VAL A 176 4.56 19.04 1.88
N ILE A 177 4.85 18.09 2.78
CA ILE A 177 3.90 17.05 3.20
C ILE A 177 2.69 17.71 3.87
N LEU A 178 2.91 18.65 4.79
CA LEU A 178 1.86 19.37 5.50
C LEU A 178 1.02 20.20 4.55
N LYS A 179 1.64 20.85 3.56
CA LYS A 179 0.90 21.57 2.51
C LYS A 179 -0.02 20.65 1.73
N GLU A 180 0.49 19.50 1.26
CA GLU A 180 -0.33 18.54 0.51
C GLU A 180 -1.52 18.00 1.33
N ILE A 181 -1.30 17.77 2.63
CA ILE A 181 -2.35 17.33 3.56
C ILE A 181 -3.39 18.43 3.77
N LYS A 182 -2.97 19.68 3.99
CA LYS A 182 -3.88 20.84 4.12
C LYS A 182 -4.71 21.05 2.85
N ASP A 183 -4.07 20.95 1.68
CA ASP A 183 -4.75 21.05 0.37
C ASP A 183 -5.80 19.92 0.26
N ALA A 184 -5.45 18.68 0.59
CA ALA A 184 -6.40 17.55 0.58
C ALA A 184 -7.58 17.76 1.54
N VAL A 185 -7.33 18.25 2.76
CA VAL A 185 -8.39 18.52 3.75
C VAL A 185 -9.33 19.62 3.26
N SER A 186 -8.80 20.67 2.63
CA SER A 186 -9.61 21.74 2.02
C SER A 186 -10.54 21.23 0.91
N GLU A 187 -10.19 20.12 0.25
CA GLU A 187 -10.99 19.43 -0.77
C GLU A 187 -11.99 18.40 -0.17
N GLY A 188 -12.08 18.30 1.16
CA GLY A 188 -13.00 17.41 1.88
C GLY A 188 -12.38 16.09 2.38
N CYS A 189 -11.06 15.97 2.37
CA CYS A 189 -10.38 14.80 2.94
C CYS A 189 -10.53 14.74 4.46
N ARG A 190 -10.88 13.57 4.99
CA ARG A 190 -11.05 13.29 6.41
C ARG A 190 -9.94 12.38 6.96
N GLU A 191 -9.35 11.53 6.12
CA GLU A 191 -8.30 10.58 6.50
C GLU A 191 -7.10 10.68 5.56
N VAL A 192 -5.90 10.76 6.12
CA VAL A 192 -4.66 10.60 5.35
C VAL A 192 -3.97 9.29 5.69
N VAL A 193 -3.43 8.64 4.65
CA VAL A 193 -2.61 7.44 4.78
C VAL A 193 -1.20 7.79 4.33
N LEU A 194 -0.30 7.98 5.29
CA LEU A 194 1.09 8.28 5.03
C LEU A 194 1.80 7.05 4.44
N LEU A 195 2.44 7.24 3.28
CA LEU A 195 3.06 6.16 2.53
C LEU A 195 4.59 6.26 2.53
N GLY A 196 5.24 5.11 2.54
CA GLY A 196 6.66 4.93 2.32
C GLY A 196 6.97 3.45 2.17
N GLN A 197 8.18 3.12 1.72
CA GLN A 197 8.67 1.74 1.74
C GLN A 197 9.20 1.33 3.12
N ASN A 198 9.55 2.30 3.98
CA ASN A 198 9.82 2.14 5.40
C ASN A 198 9.58 3.48 6.10
N VAL A 199 8.32 3.82 6.41
CA VAL A 199 7.98 5.17 6.93
C VAL A 199 8.73 5.54 8.21
N ASN A 200 9.15 4.54 9.00
CA ASN A 200 9.89 4.79 10.25
C ASN A 200 11.32 5.31 10.02
N SER A 201 11.86 5.22 8.80
CA SER A 201 13.16 5.80 8.45
C SER A 201 13.07 7.27 8.03
N TYR A 202 11.87 7.87 7.99
CA TYR A 202 11.68 9.26 7.60
C TYR A 202 12.59 10.21 8.40
N GLY A 203 13.16 11.18 7.69
CA GLY A 203 13.94 12.27 8.26
C GLY A 203 15.43 11.96 8.48
N LYS A 204 15.86 10.70 8.33
CA LYS A 204 17.29 10.31 8.49
C LYS A 204 18.22 10.94 7.45
N ASP A 205 17.68 11.35 6.31
CA ASP A 205 18.39 11.98 5.19
C ASP A 205 18.14 13.50 5.09
N LEU A 206 17.35 14.08 6.01
CA LEU A 206 17.10 15.52 6.05
C LEU A 206 18.15 16.23 6.91
N GLU A 207 18.46 17.48 6.58
CA GLU A 207 19.32 18.34 7.40
C GLU A 207 18.60 18.77 8.70
N GLU A 208 17.30 19.04 8.59
CA GLU A 208 16.43 19.30 9.74
C GLU A 208 16.28 18.02 10.58
N LYS A 209 16.48 18.16 11.89
CA LYS A 209 16.34 17.05 12.85
C LYS A 209 14.86 16.81 13.16
N ILE A 210 14.17 16.17 12.23
CA ILE A 210 12.78 15.74 12.37
C ILE A 210 12.70 14.23 12.11
N ASP A 211 12.01 13.48 12.97
CA ASP A 211 11.74 12.06 12.72
C ASP A 211 10.26 11.80 12.35
N PHE A 212 9.92 10.55 12.05
CA PHE A 212 8.55 10.19 11.69
C PHE A 212 7.53 10.49 12.81
N ALA A 213 7.92 10.40 14.07
CA ALA A 213 7.02 10.65 15.20
C ALA A 213 6.75 12.16 15.36
N ASP A 214 7.73 13.01 15.07
CA ASP A 214 7.54 14.47 14.97
C ASP A 214 6.62 14.83 13.81
N LEU A 215 6.85 14.25 12.63
CA LEU A 215 5.97 14.46 11.48
C LEU A 215 4.51 14.05 11.80
N LEU A 216 4.29 12.92 12.48
CA LEU A 216 2.94 12.52 12.91
C LEU A 216 2.31 13.56 13.83
N SER A 217 3.09 14.16 14.74
CA SER A 217 2.61 15.20 15.65
C SER A 217 2.20 16.47 14.90
N GLU A 218 3.00 16.88 13.91
CA GLU A 218 2.70 18.00 13.00
C GLU A 218 1.43 17.74 12.19
N VAL A 219 1.29 16.53 11.61
CA VAL A 219 0.10 16.13 10.85
C VAL A 219 -1.15 16.08 11.75
N ASN A 220 -1.01 15.63 13.00
CA ASN A 220 -2.11 15.60 13.98
C ASN A 220 -2.67 17.01 14.26
N ARG A 221 -1.86 18.05 14.14
CA ARG A 221 -2.29 19.45 14.35
C ARG A 221 -3.06 20.04 13.17
N VAL A 222 -3.11 19.37 12.01
CA VAL A 222 -3.86 19.87 10.86
C VAL A 222 -5.35 19.92 11.18
N GLU A 223 -5.92 21.12 11.16
CA GLU A 223 -7.35 21.36 11.38
C GLU A 223 -8.20 20.72 10.28
N GLY A 224 -9.37 20.21 10.62
CA GLY A 224 -10.27 19.51 9.69
C GLY A 224 -9.91 18.05 9.38
N LEU A 225 -8.65 17.64 9.59
CA LEU A 225 -8.24 16.23 9.50
C LEU A 225 -8.79 15.43 10.68
N CYS A 226 -9.37 14.25 10.41
CA CYS A 226 -9.96 13.40 11.45
C CYS A 226 -9.15 12.13 11.75
N ARG A 227 -8.47 11.56 10.74
CA ARG A 227 -7.72 10.31 10.90
C ARG A 227 -6.37 10.35 10.20
N ILE A 228 -5.38 9.74 10.85
CA ILE A 228 -4.04 9.49 10.34
C ILE A 228 -3.81 7.99 10.39
N ARG A 229 -3.41 7.44 9.25
CA ARG A 229 -2.85 6.10 9.15
C ARG A 229 -1.49 6.17 8.50
N PHE A 230 -0.73 5.12 8.70
CA PHE A 230 0.46 4.87 7.91
C PHE A 230 0.62 3.37 7.72
N THR A 231 1.39 2.99 6.70
CA THR A 231 1.69 1.58 6.43
C THR A 231 3.16 1.43 6.10
N THR A 232 3.64 0.19 6.22
CA THR A 232 5.02 -0.21 5.90
C THR A 232 6.01 0.28 6.95
N SER A 233 5.89 -0.28 8.15
CA SER A 233 6.90 -0.14 9.22
C SER A 233 7.96 -1.23 9.11
N HIS A 234 9.16 -0.98 9.63
CA HIS A 234 10.18 -2.01 9.81
C HIS A 234 10.44 -2.19 11.31
N PRO A 235 10.39 -3.42 11.87
CA PRO A 235 10.51 -3.62 13.32
C PRO A 235 11.75 -2.97 13.97
N LYS A 236 12.90 -3.01 13.28
CA LYS A 236 14.14 -2.36 13.75
C LYS A 236 14.05 -0.83 13.92
N ASP A 237 13.16 -0.18 13.18
CA ASP A 237 13.05 1.28 13.09
C ASP A 237 11.86 1.82 13.90
N LEU A 238 11.08 0.95 14.56
CA LEU A 238 9.97 1.35 15.42
C LEU A 238 10.50 1.88 16.76
N SER A 239 10.67 3.20 16.85
CA SER A 239 11.19 3.87 18.05
C SER A 239 10.14 3.93 19.17
N GLU A 240 10.61 4.06 20.41
CA GLU A 240 9.73 4.30 21.57
C GLU A 240 8.93 5.60 21.42
N LYS A 241 9.58 6.67 20.94
CA LYS A 241 8.92 7.94 20.66
C LYS A 241 7.73 7.77 19.71
N LEU A 242 7.88 6.96 18.66
CA LEU A 242 6.79 6.65 17.74
C LEU A 242 5.65 5.89 18.42
N ILE A 243 5.96 4.89 19.25
CA ILE A 243 4.95 4.16 20.02
C ILE A 243 4.16 5.10 20.95
N LEU A 244 4.86 6.00 21.65
CA LEU A 244 4.22 6.98 22.54
C LEU A 244 3.36 7.97 21.75
N GLN A 245 3.84 8.51 20.63
CA GLN A 245 3.03 9.41 19.80
C GLN A 245 1.79 8.72 19.25
N MET A 246 1.88 7.45 18.82
CA MET A 246 0.70 6.69 18.43
C MET A 246 -0.32 6.53 19.56
N ALA A 247 0.13 6.44 20.81
CA ALA A 247 -0.76 6.29 21.97
C ALA A 247 -1.46 7.60 22.38
N TYR A 248 -0.79 8.75 22.22
CA TYR A 248 -1.30 10.04 22.69
C TYR A 248 -1.95 10.91 21.61
N LEU A 249 -1.64 10.71 20.33
CA LEU A 249 -2.22 11.49 19.24
C LEU A 249 -3.60 10.95 18.85
N ASP A 250 -4.63 11.77 19.05
CA ASP A 250 -6.05 11.42 18.91
C ASP A 250 -6.47 11.01 17.48
N LYS A 251 -5.83 11.59 16.45
CA LYS A 251 -6.15 11.27 15.05
C LYS A 251 -5.40 10.04 14.55
N VAL A 252 -4.32 9.61 15.22
CA VAL A 252 -3.58 8.40 14.82
C VAL A 252 -4.40 7.17 15.19
N CYS A 253 -4.74 6.38 14.17
CA CYS A 253 -5.59 5.20 14.36
C CYS A 253 -4.84 4.05 15.05
N GLU A 254 -5.56 3.24 15.85
CA GLU A 254 -5.05 2.07 16.59
C GLU A 254 -4.80 0.86 15.68
N HIS A 255 -4.01 1.06 14.62
CA HIS A 255 -3.59 0.03 13.68
C HIS A 255 -2.11 0.19 13.35
N LEU A 256 -1.35 -0.89 13.53
CA LEU A 256 0.07 -0.95 13.19
C LEU A 256 0.34 -2.14 12.27
N HIS A 257 0.87 -1.85 11.08
CA HIS A 257 1.39 -2.87 10.18
C HIS A 257 2.90 -3.07 10.41
N LEU A 258 3.26 -4.19 11.05
CA LEU A 258 4.60 -4.48 11.54
C LEU A 258 5.09 -5.85 11.02
N PRO A 259 5.68 -5.92 9.81
CA PRO A 259 6.01 -7.19 9.17
C PRO A 259 7.10 -8.00 9.88
N LEU A 260 6.71 -9.16 10.42
CA LEU A 260 7.62 -10.17 11.00
C LEU A 260 8.42 -10.92 9.92
N GLN A 261 7.76 -11.28 8.81
CA GLN A 261 8.23 -12.14 7.71
C GLN A 261 8.37 -13.63 8.02
N ALA A 262 9.03 -14.01 9.12
CA ALA A 262 9.20 -15.39 9.54
C ALA A 262 9.41 -15.48 11.06
N GLY A 263 9.05 -16.59 11.70
CA GLY A 263 9.25 -16.76 13.14
C GLY A 263 10.60 -17.38 13.55
N SER A 264 11.32 -18.01 12.62
CA SER A 264 12.64 -18.60 12.90
C SER A 264 13.75 -17.56 12.79
N ASN A 265 14.59 -17.46 13.84
CA ASN A 265 15.79 -16.62 13.85
C ASN A 265 16.77 -16.96 12.71
N LYS A 266 16.87 -18.25 12.35
CA LYS A 266 17.70 -18.69 11.21
C LYS A 266 17.20 -18.07 9.90
N ILE A 267 15.88 -18.15 9.66
CA ILE A 267 15.25 -17.62 8.44
C ILE A 267 15.26 -16.10 8.43
N LEU A 268 14.98 -15.44 9.55
CA LEU A 268 15.10 -13.99 9.71
C LEU A 268 16.53 -13.51 9.34
N LYS A 269 17.56 -14.20 9.82
CA LYS A 269 18.96 -13.90 9.47
C LYS A 269 19.22 -14.07 7.96
N LEU A 270 18.74 -15.15 7.33
CA LEU A 270 18.87 -15.35 5.89
C LEU A 270 18.08 -14.31 5.06
N MET A 271 16.97 -13.82 5.60
CA MET A 271 16.19 -12.69 5.08
C MET A 271 16.89 -11.34 5.24
N ARG A 272 18.01 -11.28 5.97
CA ARG A 272 18.72 -10.07 6.42
C ARG A 272 17.85 -9.17 7.30
N ARG A 273 17.06 -9.77 8.19
CA ARG A 273 16.41 -9.04 9.29
C ARG A 273 17.41 -8.83 10.42
N CYS A 274 17.46 -7.60 10.94
CA CYS A 274 18.36 -7.19 12.01
C CYS A 274 17.72 -7.34 13.39
N TYR A 275 16.82 -8.30 13.56
CA TYR A 275 16.11 -8.58 14.81
C TYR A 275 15.83 -10.09 14.91
N THR A 276 15.71 -10.56 16.15
CA THR A 276 15.27 -11.92 16.47
C THR A 276 13.76 -11.96 16.78
N ARG A 277 13.19 -13.15 16.90
CA ARG A 277 11.82 -13.33 17.37
C ARG A 277 11.64 -12.81 18.80
N GLU A 278 12.65 -12.95 19.65
CA GLU A 278 12.64 -12.45 21.03
C GLU A 278 12.61 -10.91 21.06
N ASP A 279 13.41 -10.26 20.21
CA ASP A 279 13.37 -8.80 20.06
C ASP A 279 12.00 -8.32 19.57
N TYR A 280 11.42 -9.05 18.62
CA TYR A 280 10.09 -8.75 18.08
C TYR A 280 9.00 -8.89 19.15
N LEU A 281 9.05 -9.93 20.00
CA LEU A 281 8.10 -10.11 21.09
C LEU A 281 8.19 -8.98 22.11
N LYS A 282 9.40 -8.58 22.53
CA LYS A 282 9.60 -7.42 23.42
C LYS A 282 9.04 -6.13 22.82
N LEU A 283 9.22 -5.93 21.52
CA LEU A 283 8.67 -4.79 20.81
C LEU A 283 7.12 -4.81 20.82
N VAL A 284 6.51 -5.95 20.54
CA VAL A 284 5.05 -6.13 20.60
C VAL A 284 4.50 -5.90 22.00
N GLU A 285 5.17 -6.42 23.04
CA GLU A 285 4.80 -6.19 24.44
C GLU A 285 4.82 -4.70 24.77
N LYS A 286 5.87 -3.97 24.34
CA LYS A 286 5.95 -2.52 24.53
C LYS A 286 4.83 -1.78 23.82
N VAL A 287 4.52 -2.12 22.56
CA VAL A 287 3.41 -1.49 21.82
C VAL A 287 2.08 -1.71 22.56
N ARG A 288 1.82 -2.93 23.03
CA ARG A 288 0.57 -3.26 23.76
C ARG A 288 0.50 -2.67 25.16
N LEU A 289 1.63 -2.39 25.79
CA LEU A 289 1.67 -1.69 27.07
C LEU A 289 1.08 -0.28 26.94
N PHE A 290 1.44 0.44 25.88
CA PHE A 290 0.97 1.81 25.64
C PHE A 290 -0.34 1.88 24.86
N ILE A 291 -0.63 0.89 24.01
CA ILE A 291 -1.85 0.84 23.20
C ILE A 291 -2.48 -0.56 23.34
N PRO A 292 -3.20 -0.85 24.44
CA PRO A 292 -3.68 -2.20 24.75
C PRO A 292 -4.60 -2.83 23.70
N ASP A 293 -5.37 -2.01 22.97
CA ASP A 293 -6.32 -2.44 21.94
C ASP A 293 -5.75 -2.41 20.51
N ILE A 294 -4.46 -2.12 20.33
CA ILE A 294 -3.82 -2.01 19.01
C ILE A 294 -4.10 -3.21 18.09
N ALA A 295 -4.57 -2.91 16.87
CA ALA A 295 -4.66 -3.91 15.81
C ALA A 295 -3.31 -4.11 15.14
N LEU A 296 -2.71 -5.29 15.32
CA LEU A 296 -1.42 -5.63 14.72
C LEU A 296 -1.61 -6.45 13.45
N THR A 297 -1.01 -6.01 12.36
CA THR A 297 -0.97 -6.78 11.10
C THR A 297 0.45 -7.01 10.64
N THR A 298 0.69 -8.08 9.88
CA THR A 298 2.05 -8.48 9.47
C THR A 298 2.09 -9.01 8.04
N ASP A 299 3.29 -9.11 7.47
CA ASP A 299 3.57 -9.96 6.31
C ASP A 299 4.31 -11.22 6.76
N ILE A 300 4.06 -12.35 6.10
CA ILE A 300 4.76 -13.63 6.34
C ILE A 300 5.09 -14.30 5.01
N ILE A 301 6.33 -14.75 4.87
CA ILE A 301 6.82 -15.48 3.70
C ILE A 301 7.20 -16.90 4.14
N VAL A 302 6.49 -17.90 3.63
CA VAL A 302 6.78 -19.32 3.88
C VAL A 302 7.54 -19.95 2.72
N GLY A 303 8.30 -20.99 3.04
CA GLY A 303 9.11 -21.72 2.07
C GLY A 303 10.31 -20.92 1.58
N PHE A 304 10.83 -20.03 2.42
CA PHE A 304 12.07 -19.32 2.11
C PHE A 304 13.22 -20.31 1.89
N PRO A 305 14.23 -20.03 1.04
CA PRO A 305 15.29 -21.01 0.79
C PRO A 305 16.03 -21.36 2.09
N GLY A 306 16.14 -22.66 2.38
CA GLY A 306 16.68 -23.21 3.63
C GLY A 306 15.67 -23.37 4.78
N GLU A 307 14.39 -23.07 4.58
CA GLU A 307 13.32 -23.24 5.59
C GLU A 307 12.96 -24.71 5.81
N THR A 308 13.24 -25.22 7.01
CA THR A 308 12.87 -26.57 7.45
C THR A 308 11.48 -26.56 8.08
N GLU A 309 10.97 -27.75 8.41
CA GLU A 309 9.67 -27.84 9.10
C GLU A 309 9.69 -27.19 10.49
N LYS A 310 10.79 -27.36 11.23
CA LYS A 310 10.99 -26.69 12.53
C LYS A 310 10.91 -25.16 12.41
N ASP A 311 11.52 -24.58 11.37
CA ASP A 311 11.46 -23.13 11.15
C ASP A 311 10.03 -22.64 10.85
N PHE A 312 9.25 -23.48 10.16
CA PHE A 312 7.84 -23.20 9.89
C PHE A 312 6.99 -23.31 11.16
N GLU A 313 7.23 -24.31 12.00
CA GLU A 313 6.57 -24.41 13.32
C GLU A 313 6.91 -23.21 14.23
N ASP A 314 8.17 -22.73 14.23
CA ASP A 314 8.54 -21.49 14.93
C ASP A 314 7.73 -20.28 14.42
N THR A 315 7.36 -20.27 13.13
CA THR A 315 6.50 -19.24 12.55
C THR A 315 5.06 -19.36 13.04
N LEU A 316 4.50 -20.56 13.12
CA LEU A 316 3.16 -20.77 13.70
C LEU A 316 3.14 -20.41 15.19
N TRP A 317 4.18 -20.76 15.94
CA TRP A 317 4.34 -20.38 17.34
C TRP A 317 4.33 -18.86 17.53
N MET A 318 5.02 -18.10 16.66
CA MET A 318 4.97 -16.63 16.70
C MET A 318 3.57 -16.08 16.44
N LEU A 319 2.76 -16.73 15.60
CA LEU A 319 1.37 -16.32 15.36
C LEU A 319 0.52 -16.54 16.60
N GLU A 320 0.71 -17.67 17.27
CA GLU A 320 0.03 -18.00 18.51
C GLU A 320 0.37 -17.02 19.63
N LYS A 321 1.65 -16.65 19.76
CA LYS A 321 2.11 -15.70 20.80
C LYS A 321 1.70 -14.27 20.50
N VAL A 322 1.91 -13.81 19.28
CA VAL A 322 1.62 -12.41 18.92
C VAL A 322 0.13 -12.20 18.72
N ARG A 323 -0.62 -13.16 18.15
CA ARG A 323 -2.05 -13.04 17.86
C ARG A 323 -2.37 -11.81 17.00
N PHE A 324 -1.83 -11.78 15.78
CA PHE A 324 -2.09 -10.72 14.80
C PHE A 324 -3.58 -10.64 14.42
N ASP A 325 -4.09 -9.43 14.19
CA ASP A 325 -5.42 -9.18 13.65
C ASP A 325 -5.56 -9.63 12.20
N GLY A 326 -4.46 -9.63 11.47
CA GLY A 326 -4.40 -10.15 10.11
C GLY A 326 -2.97 -10.28 9.63
N ALA A 327 -2.75 -11.18 8.67
CA ALA A 327 -1.45 -11.35 8.04
C ALA A 327 -1.60 -11.43 6.52
N PHE A 328 -0.73 -10.73 5.79
CA PHE A 328 -0.53 -11.00 4.38
C PHE A 328 0.48 -12.14 4.23
N THR A 329 0.00 -13.27 3.74
CA THR A 329 0.79 -14.51 3.69
C THR A 329 1.20 -14.82 2.26
N PHE A 330 2.47 -15.18 2.07
CA PHE A 330 3.05 -15.44 0.75
C PHE A 330 3.85 -16.74 0.76
N ALA A 331 3.76 -17.52 -0.32
CA ALA A 331 4.78 -18.50 -0.62
C ALA A 331 5.96 -17.78 -1.29
N TYR A 332 7.19 -18.07 -0.86
CA TYR A 332 8.38 -17.49 -1.45
C TYR A 332 8.48 -17.81 -2.95
N SER A 333 8.61 -16.74 -3.74
CA SER A 333 8.88 -16.79 -5.17
C SER A 333 10.18 -16.02 -5.42
N PRO A 334 11.18 -16.61 -6.11
CA PRO A 334 12.41 -15.91 -6.42
C PRO A 334 12.12 -14.73 -7.35
N ILE A 335 12.73 -13.59 -7.05
CA ILE A 335 12.67 -12.40 -7.90
C ILE A 335 14.05 -12.20 -8.53
N PRO A 336 14.16 -12.17 -9.87
CA PRO A 336 15.44 -11.97 -10.54
C PRO A 336 16.23 -10.77 -10.01
N GLY A 337 17.52 -10.98 -9.74
CA GLY A 337 18.43 -9.97 -9.19
C GLY A 337 18.38 -9.77 -7.68
N THR A 338 17.50 -10.48 -6.95
CA THR A 338 17.54 -10.50 -5.48
C THR A 338 18.53 -11.55 -4.97
N ARG A 339 19.13 -11.33 -3.79
CA ARG A 339 20.12 -12.26 -3.22
C ARG A 339 19.52 -13.65 -2.97
N ALA A 340 18.30 -13.72 -2.47
CA ALA A 340 17.62 -14.97 -2.16
C ALA A 340 17.24 -15.78 -3.42
N ALA A 341 17.19 -15.15 -4.60
CA ALA A 341 16.97 -15.87 -5.86
C ALA A 341 18.15 -16.78 -6.22
N GLY A 342 19.38 -16.44 -5.79
CA GLY A 342 20.58 -17.23 -5.98
C GLY A 342 20.87 -18.26 -4.89
N PHE A 343 20.00 -18.43 -3.89
CA PHE A 343 20.19 -19.45 -2.86
C PHE A 343 19.88 -20.84 -3.40
N GLU A 344 20.78 -21.81 -3.20
CA GLU A 344 20.67 -23.17 -3.74
C GLU A 344 19.54 -23.98 -3.08
N ASN A 345 19.35 -23.82 -1.77
CA ASN A 345 18.42 -24.61 -0.96
C ASN A 345 16.94 -24.18 -1.12
N GLN A 346 16.45 -24.10 -2.35
CA GLN A 346 15.07 -23.75 -2.65
C GLN A 346 14.09 -24.82 -2.13
N VAL A 347 13.03 -24.39 -1.46
CA VAL A 347 11.98 -25.29 -0.99
C VAL A 347 11.05 -25.69 -2.15
N PRO A 348 10.69 -26.98 -2.32
CA PRO A 348 9.78 -27.42 -3.38
C PRO A 348 8.40 -26.75 -3.30
N LEU A 349 7.81 -26.46 -4.46
CA LEU A 349 6.54 -25.72 -4.56
C LEU A 349 5.40 -26.36 -3.77
N GLU A 350 5.30 -27.70 -3.75
CA GLU A 350 4.25 -28.40 -3.02
C GLU A 350 4.37 -28.24 -1.50
N VAL A 351 5.60 -28.20 -0.97
CA VAL A 351 5.85 -27.89 0.44
C VAL A 351 5.45 -26.44 0.74
N LYS A 352 5.83 -25.48 -0.12
CA LYS A 352 5.42 -24.07 0.02
C LYS A 352 3.91 -23.91 0.07
N LYS A 353 3.18 -24.59 -0.84
CA LYS A 353 1.72 -24.58 -0.89
C LYS A 353 1.08 -25.21 0.35
N LYS A 354 1.64 -26.32 0.87
CA LYS A 354 1.16 -26.97 2.09
C LYS A 354 1.32 -26.05 3.30
N ARG A 355 2.51 -25.46 3.48
CA ARG A 355 2.80 -24.49 4.55
C ARG A 355 1.91 -23.26 4.48
N LEU A 356 1.75 -22.69 3.29
CA LEU A 356 0.90 -21.51 3.08
C LEU A 356 -0.55 -21.80 3.48
N ARG A 357 -1.10 -22.96 3.11
CA ARG A 357 -2.46 -23.36 3.50
C ARG A 357 -2.60 -23.49 5.02
N ARG A 358 -1.64 -24.15 5.69
CA ARG A 358 -1.63 -24.30 7.16
C ARG A 358 -1.55 -22.94 7.87
N LEU A 359 -0.67 -22.06 7.39
CA LEU A 359 -0.51 -20.70 7.93
C LEU A 359 -1.80 -19.88 7.80
N ILE A 360 -2.44 -19.90 6.62
CA ILE A 360 -3.71 -19.19 6.38
C ILE A 360 -4.79 -19.70 7.33
N GLN A 361 -4.96 -21.02 7.44
CA GLN A 361 -5.95 -21.62 8.34
C GLN A 361 -5.70 -21.25 9.81
N PHE A 362 -4.44 -21.21 10.24
CA PHE A 362 -4.07 -20.83 11.60
C PHE A 362 -4.39 -19.36 11.88
N GLN A 363 -3.98 -18.46 10.97
CA GLN A 363 -4.25 -17.03 11.09
C GLN A 363 -5.75 -16.71 11.05
N GLN A 364 -6.54 -17.42 10.24
CA GLN A 364 -7.99 -17.22 10.17
C GLN A 364 -8.66 -17.44 11.53
N LYS A 365 -8.28 -18.49 12.27
CA LYS A 365 -8.80 -18.74 13.62
C LYS A 365 -8.54 -17.56 14.56
N ILE A 366 -7.30 -17.07 14.58
CA ILE A 366 -6.93 -15.90 15.40
C ILE A 366 -7.73 -14.67 14.98
N THR A 367 -7.81 -14.38 13.68
CA THR A 367 -8.55 -13.22 13.16
C THR A 367 -10.03 -13.30 13.52
N GLU A 368 -10.66 -14.47 13.40
CA GLU A 368 -12.05 -14.67 13.81
C GLU A 368 -12.27 -14.45 15.31
N GLU A 369 -11.41 -15.02 16.17
CA GLU A 369 -11.47 -14.81 17.61
C GLU A 369 -11.34 -13.32 17.97
N LYS A 370 -10.38 -12.60 17.37
CA LYS A 370 -10.20 -11.16 17.59
C LYS A 370 -11.37 -10.34 17.08
N ASN A 371 -11.95 -10.69 15.92
CA ASN A 371 -13.11 -9.99 15.38
C ASN A 371 -14.37 -10.24 16.23
N ARG A 372 -14.56 -11.46 16.76
CA ARG A 372 -15.68 -11.76 17.67
C ARG A 372 -15.66 -10.91 18.94
N ALA A 373 -14.47 -10.54 19.44
CA ALA A 373 -14.34 -9.64 20.58
C ALA A 373 -14.84 -8.20 20.31
N PHE A 374 -15.22 -7.86 19.07
CA PHE A 374 -15.89 -6.60 18.73
C PHE A 374 -17.41 -6.68 18.83
N ILE A 375 -18.02 -7.87 18.86
CA ILE A 375 -19.48 -8.02 18.95
C ILE A 375 -20.00 -7.29 20.20
N GLY A 376 -21.04 -6.48 20.01
CA GLY A 376 -21.64 -5.64 21.05
C GLY A 376 -20.98 -4.27 21.23
N LYS A 377 -19.76 -4.05 20.72
CA LYS A 377 -19.05 -2.77 20.83
C LYS A 377 -19.56 -1.77 19.79
N GLU A 378 -19.54 -0.49 20.16
CA GLU A 378 -19.74 0.62 19.24
C GLU A 378 -18.40 1.12 18.72
N VAL A 379 -18.23 1.09 17.41
CA VAL A 379 -16.99 1.49 16.74
C VAL A 379 -17.20 2.70 15.86
N GLU A 380 -16.19 3.56 15.79
CA GLU A 380 -16.14 4.65 14.81
C GLU A 380 -15.76 4.11 13.44
N VAL A 381 -16.50 4.49 12.41
CA VAL A 381 -16.35 4.00 11.03
C VAL A 381 -16.25 5.17 10.08
N LEU A 382 -15.20 5.18 9.24
CA LEU A 382 -15.16 6.05 8.07
C LEU A 382 -15.82 5.30 6.91
N VAL A 383 -16.93 5.83 6.40
CA VAL A 383 -17.70 5.19 5.33
C VAL A 383 -17.00 5.38 3.99
N GLU A 384 -16.68 4.29 3.30
CA GLU A 384 -15.93 4.36 2.04
C GLU A 384 -16.81 4.33 0.79
N GLY A 385 -17.98 3.70 0.87
CA GLY A 385 -18.85 3.51 -0.30
C GLY A 385 -19.78 2.31 -0.15
N PRO A 386 -20.47 1.92 -1.24
CA PRO A 386 -21.23 0.68 -1.27
C PRO A 386 -20.31 -0.55 -1.15
N SER A 387 -20.83 -1.61 -0.54
CA SER A 387 -20.13 -2.89 -0.45
C SER A 387 -20.00 -3.53 -1.83
N LYS A 388 -18.92 -4.28 -2.05
CA LYS A 388 -18.68 -4.99 -3.31
C LYS A 388 -19.72 -6.06 -3.63
N LYS A 389 -20.36 -6.63 -2.60
CA LYS A 389 -21.33 -7.72 -2.76
C LYS A 389 -22.76 -7.23 -2.92
N ASP A 390 -23.06 -6.06 -2.34
CA ASP A 390 -24.40 -5.51 -2.27
C ASP A 390 -24.31 -3.97 -2.32
N PRO A 391 -24.73 -3.34 -3.44
CA PRO A 391 -24.72 -1.89 -3.60
C PRO A 391 -25.63 -1.11 -2.62
N ASP A 392 -26.60 -1.79 -1.99
CA ASP A 392 -27.54 -1.18 -1.04
C ASP A 392 -27.01 -1.20 0.41
N ILE A 393 -25.87 -1.84 0.63
CA ILE A 393 -25.17 -1.89 1.92
C ILE A 393 -23.92 -1.02 1.83
N LEU A 394 -23.66 -0.21 2.85
CA LEU A 394 -22.43 0.57 2.93
C LEU A 394 -21.31 -0.23 3.58
N GLU A 395 -20.08 0.05 3.13
CA GLU A 395 -18.84 -0.48 3.66
C GLU A 395 -17.99 0.69 4.19
N GLY A 396 -17.32 0.47 5.31
CA GLY A 396 -16.37 1.42 5.86
C GLY A 396 -15.27 0.74 6.66
N ARG A 397 -14.36 1.55 7.19
CA ARG A 397 -13.24 1.08 8.02
C ARG A 397 -13.27 1.65 9.42
N THR A 398 -13.06 0.77 10.39
CA THR A 398 -12.87 1.16 11.80
C THR A 398 -11.48 1.75 12.02
N ARG A 399 -11.24 2.41 13.16
CA ARG A 399 -9.89 2.87 13.53
C ARG A 399 -8.85 1.72 13.56
N HIS A 400 -9.27 0.52 13.94
CA HIS A 400 -8.47 -0.72 13.89
C HIS A 400 -8.25 -1.29 12.49
N ASN A 401 -8.63 -0.56 11.43
CA ASN A 401 -8.53 -0.95 10.02
C ASN A 401 -9.34 -2.21 9.66
N LYS A 402 -10.40 -2.51 10.44
CA LYS A 402 -11.33 -3.61 10.15
C LYS A 402 -12.41 -3.11 9.20
N ILE A 403 -12.76 -3.94 8.22
CA ILE A 403 -13.89 -3.70 7.33
C ILE A 403 -15.17 -3.96 8.11
N ILE A 404 -16.14 -3.06 7.99
CA ILE A 404 -17.47 -3.24 8.54
C ILE A 404 -18.51 -2.86 7.49
N VAL A 405 -19.56 -3.69 7.39
CA VAL A 405 -20.70 -3.45 6.51
C VAL A 405 -21.97 -3.21 7.32
N PHE A 406 -22.80 -2.27 6.89
CA PHE A 406 -24.03 -1.89 7.58
C PHE A 406 -25.00 -1.21 6.61
N LYS A 407 -26.30 -1.24 6.93
CA LYS A 407 -27.32 -0.50 6.16
C LYS A 407 -27.19 1.00 6.47
N GLY A 408 -27.22 1.84 5.44
CA GLY A 408 -27.16 3.28 5.59
C GLY A 408 -27.35 4.00 4.26
N GLU A 409 -27.55 5.30 4.31
CA GLU A 409 -27.79 6.13 3.13
C GLU A 409 -26.48 6.60 2.46
N LYS A 410 -26.50 6.76 1.13
CA LYS A 410 -25.31 7.14 0.34
C LYS A 410 -24.70 8.49 0.72
N HIS A 411 -25.47 9.38 1.35
CA HIS A 411 -24.95 10.68 1.83
C HIS A 411 -23.91 10.51 2.95
N LEU A 412 -23.86 9.35 3.61
CA LEU A 412 -22.88 9.04 4.64
C LEU A 412 -21.47 8.75 4.09
N ILE A 413 -21.31 8.57 2.77
CA ILE A 413 -20.00 8.25 2.17
C ILE A 413 -19.02 9.40 2.42
N GLY A 414 -17.90 9.07 3.06
CA GLY A 414 -16.88 10.03 3.49
C GLY A 414 -17.07 10.57 4.90
N GLU A 415 -18.18 10.27 5.57
CA GLU A 415 -18.46 10.70 6.94
C GLU A 415 -17.95 9.69 7.99
N LEU A 416 -17.75 10.20 9.20
CA LEU A 416 -17.48 9.38 10.38
C LEU A 416 -18.78 9.09 11.12
N VAL A 417 -19.09 7.80 11.25
CA VAL A 417 -20.31 7.33 11.92
C VAL A 417 -19.98 6.34 13.04
N ARG A 418 -20.92 6.16 13.97
CA ARG A 418 -20.85 5.10 14.99
C ARG A 418 -21.70 3.92 14.56
N VAL A 419 -21.11 2.73 14.58
CA VAL A 419 -21.78 1.48 14.22
C VAL A 419 -21.64 0.51 15.38
N LYS A 420 -22.75 -0.07 15.83
CA LYS A 420 -22.74 -1.16 16.80
C LYS A 420 -22.50 -2.47 16.05
N VAL A 421 -21.45 -3.18 16.42
CA VAL A 421 -21.11 -4.47 15.81
C VAL A 421 -22.05 -5.55 16.34
N GLU A 422 -22.70 -6.28 15.44
CA GLU A 422 -23.68 -7.31 15.79
C GLU A 422 -23.17 -8.71 15.42
N GLU A 423 -22.44 -8.80 14.30
CA GLU A 423 -21.86 -10.05 13.82
C GLU A 423 -20.39 -9.81 13.42
N ALA A 424 -19.59 -10.87 13.51
CA ALA A 424 -18.19 -10.83 13.13
C ALA A 424 -17.84 -12.04 12.27
N GLY A 425 -17.41 -11.81 11.02
CA GLY A 425 -16.76 -12.80 10.19
C GLY A 425 -15.24 -12.66 10.21
N CYS A 426 -14.54 -13.57 9.52
CA CYS A 426 -13.08 -13.47 9.38
C CYS A 426 -12.64 -12.19 8.63
N TRP A 427 -13.41 -11.75 7.63
CA TRP A 427 -12.98 -10.71 6.69
C TRP A 427 -13.67 -9.37 6.87
N ALA A 428 -14.85 -9.37 7.48
CA ALA A 428 -15.63 -8.17 7.74
C ALA A 428 -16.48 -8.36 9.00
N LEU A 429 -16.69 -7.25 9.70
CA LEU A 429 -17.72 -7.11 10.71
C LEU A 429 -19.04 -6.72 10.04
N LYS A 430 -20.15 -6.98 10.70
CA LYS A 430 -21.46 -6.49 10.30
C LYS A 430 -22.12 -5.84 11.50
N GLY A 431 -22.79 -4.73 11.26
CA GLY A 431 -23.43 -3.98 12.33
C GLY A 431 -24.56 -3.10 11.84
N ARG A 432 -25.04 -2.27 12.75
CA ARG A 432 -26.08 -1.27 12.49
C ARG A 432 -25.63 0.11 12.93
N LEU A 433 -26.08 1.11 12.20
CA LEU A 433 -25.83 2.52 12.53
C LEU A 433 -26.42 2.81 13.92
N VAL A 434 -25.66 3.52 14.74
CA VAL A 434 -26.15 4.04 16.03
C VAL A 434 -26.74 5.41 15.76
N GLU A 435 -28.05 5.57 15.95
CA GLU A 435 -28.71 6.87 15.85
C GLU A 435 -28.12 7.81 16.90
N LYS A 436 -27.73 9.03 16.48
CA LYS A 436 -27.42 10.10 17.43
C LYS A 436 -28.72 10.39 18.20
N LYS A 437 -28.80 9.99 19.47
CA LYS A 437 -29.81 10.57 20.36
C LYS A 437 -29.54 12.07 20.39
N GLU A 438 -30.45 12.86 19.79
CA GLU A 438 -30.47 14.29 20.01
C GLU A 438 -30.45 14.50 21.53
N LYS A 439 -29.45 15.24 22.02
CA LYS A 439 -29.51 15.78 23.37
C LYS A 439 -30.69 16.74 23.37
N ILE A 440 -31.84 16.26 23.84
CA ILE A 440 -32.93 17.12 24.29
C ILE A 440 -32.34 17.90 25.47
N PHE A 441 -31.89 19.13 25.20
CA PHE A 441 -31.69 20.11 26.26
C PHE A 441 -33.09 20.47 26.75
N LEU A 442 -33.45 19.95 27.93
CA LEU A 442 -34.59 20.44 28.72
C LEU A 442 -34.18 21.73 29.44
#